data_AF-A0A3N5Y9N8-F1
#
_entry.id   AF-A0A3N5Y9N8-F1
#
_cell.length_a   1.000
_cell.length_b   1.000
_cell.length_c   1.000
_cell.angle_alpha   90.00
_cell.angle_beta   90.00
_cell.angle_gamma   90.00
#
_symmetry.space_group_name_H-M   'P 1'
#
loop_
_entity.id
_entity.type
_entity.pdbx_description
1 polymer ?
#
loop_
_entity_poly.entity_id
_entity_poly.type
_entity_poly.pdbx_seq_one_letter_code
_entity_poly.pdbx_strand_id
1 'polypeptide(L)'
;MQPSVLHPFFHRLVWSTIFLALALVTPPLSALPAPQRETAERRVYEAIAPRFTVMSVTGGVVLVPRSPIAGVDNIELRDGAISINGTMVTGAELRQRLGRDAAAVIELSYLDAESQQRLFPARGERARPAAPGTPAPPAPGASPSEGRQPEPREDVGESSRTFRRHTDGRVRVGGSVTVGEDERVDGAVVAVFGSVTVNGMVVDNVVAVGGDVHLGPRAVVRGDVTSVGGGLTREEGAVVTGQINEVDFRMPHIRVRPVEWWPVSVGPWWDSGLPRPVRFFGTLLRMTLFALLAALFLLLVPGAVGRIERTIRYEPWKSLLAGVFAQLLFVPLLVIAIVVLLVSIVGIPLLALVPFAILALLVALVLGFAGSALAFSRALLDRSGKVARGPFVLLAIGLAAIWGITLAGRVLGLPGGPIAWLAAMVLAVGFLVEYAAWTVGLGGALLTRLGSRERGWADRPPIPPVPPPTAVDDASV
;
A
#
# COMPACT_ATOMS: atom_id res chain seq x y z
N MET A 1 7.22 1.01 -49.02
CA MET A 1 5.79 1.11 -48.64
C MET A 1 5.20 -0.29 -48.55
N GLN A 2 5.05 -0.83 -47.35
CA GLN A 2 4.15 -1.96 -47.05
C GLN A 2 3.70 -1.84 -45.58
N PRO A 3 2.39 -1.63 -45.30
CA PRO A 3 1.86 -1.66 -43.95
C PRO A 3 0.78 -2.73 -43.83
N SER A 4 1.04 -3.91 -43.24
CA SER A 4 -0.05 -4.80 -42.75
C SER A 4 0.43 -6.15 -42.21
N VAL A 5 1.02 -6.22 -41.02
CA VAL A 5 1.16 -7.52 -40.32
C VAL A 5 0.89 -7.46 -38.80
N LEU A 6 0.80 -6.28 -38.18
CA LEU A 6 0.67 -6.16 -36.71
C LEU A 6 -0.75 -6.19 -36.15
N HIS A 7 -1.79 -6.07 -36.98
CA HIS A 7 -3.19 -6.00 -36.51
C HIS A 7 -3.79 -7.31 -35.96
N PRO A 8 -3.53 -8.52 -36.51
CA PRO A 8 -4.18 -9.74 -36.04
C PRO A 8 -3.59 -10.28 -34.73
N PHE A 9 -2.33 -9.95 -34.41
CA PHE A 9 -1.67 -10.40 -33.18
C PHE A 9 -2.20 -9.69 -31.94
N PHE A 10 -2.45 -8.37 -32.04
CA PHE A 10 -3.03 -7.57 -30.95
C PHE A 10 -4.48 -7.97 -30.65
N HIS A 11 -5.28 -8.26 -31.68
CA HIS A 11 -6.65 -8.71 -31.48
C HIS A 11 -6.71 -10.08 -30.76
N ARG A 12 -5.82 -11.01 -31.10
CA ARG A 12 -5.75 -12.33 -30.43
C ARG A 12 -5.27 -12.23 -28.99
N LEU A 13 -4.35 -11.32 -28.68
CA LEU A 13 -3.86 -11.10 -27.31
C LEU A 13 -4.92 -10.45 -26.39
N VAL A 14 -5.70 -9.50 -26.93
CA VAL A 14 -6.79 -8.84 -26.21
C VAL A 14 -7.94 -9.81 -25.92
N TRP A 15 -8.30 -10.69 -26.85
CA TRP A 15 -9.34 -11.69 -26.62
C TRP A 15 -8.88 -12.83 -25.68
N SER A 16 -7.62 -13.24 -25.76
CA SER A 16 -7.05 -14.26 -24.87
C SER A 16 -7.02 -13.81 -23.40
N THR A 17 -6.78 -12.52 -23.15
CA THR A 17 -6.78 -11.94 -21.79
C THR A 17 -8.19 -11.74 -21.22
N ILE A 18 -9.20 -11.47 -22.06
CA ILE A 18 -10.62 -11.46 -21.67
C ILE A 18 -11.09 -12.86 -21.26
N PHE A 19 -10.66 -13.90 -22.00
CA PHE A 19 -10.93 -15.29 -21.62
C PHE A 19 -10.19 -15.72 -20.35
N LEU A 20 -8.96 -15.26 -20.14
CA LEU A 20 -8.21 -15.52 -18.91
C LEU A 20 -8.87 -14.85 -17.68
N ALA A 21 -9.39 -13.63 -17.83
CA ALA A 21 -10.14 -12.94 -16.77
C ALA A 21 -11.48 -13.63 -16.44
N LEU A 22 -12.10 -14.29 -17.42
CA LEU A 22 -13.34 -15.05 -17.22
C LEU A 22 -13.10 -16.44 -16.61
N ALA A 23 -11.93 -17.04 -16.84
CA ALA A 23 -11.54 -18.35 -16.29
C ALA A 23 -11.22 -18.31 -14.78
N LEU A 24 -10.99 -17.14 -14.19
CA LEU A 24 -10.75 -16.97 -12.75
C LEU A 24 -12.03 -17.04 -11.87
N VAL A 25 -13.21 -17.29 -12.46
CA VAL A 25 -14.49 -17.36 -11.75
C VAL A 25 -14.92 -18.80 -11.40
N THR A 26 -14.19 -19.82 -11.83
CA THR A 26 -14.45 -21.23 -11.46
C THR A 26 -13.35 -21.76 -10.54
N PRO A 27 -13.62 -22.06 -9.25
CA PRO A 27 -12.60 -22.68 -8.41
C PRO A 27 -12.40 -24.15 -8.85
N PRO A 28 -11.16 -24.63 -9.00
CA PRO A 28 -10.91 -26.05 -9.10
C PRO A 28 -11.13 -26.71 -7.73
N LEU A 29 -11.90 -27.79 -7.74
CA LEU A 29 -12.18 -28.62 -6.58
C LEU A 29 -11.06 -29.65 -6.44
N SER A 30 -9.91 -29.30 -5.86
CA SER A 30 -8.89 -30.31 -5.45
C SER A 30 -7.82 -29.72 -4.52
N ALA A 31 -7.58 -30.44 -3.42
CA ALA A 31 -6.47 -30.32 -2.47
C ALA A 31 -6.32 -29.00 -1.69
N LEU A 32 -6.44 -29.08 -0.36
CA LEU A 32 -6.03 -28.00 0.53
C LEU A 32 -4.55 -27.66 0.26
N PRO A 33 -4.20 -26.40 -0.02
CA PRO A 33 -2.82 -25.99 -0.13
C PRO A 33 -2.09 -26.25 1.20
N ALA A 34 -0.87 -26.82 1.13
CA ALA A 34 -0.02 -27.11 2.28
C ALA A 34 -0.02 -26.06 3.43
N PRO A 35 0.01 -24.74 3.17
CA PRO A 35 -0.06 -23.73 4.24
C PRO A 35 -1.37 -23.71 5.05
N GLN A 36 -2.49 -24.16 4.48
CA GLN A 36 -3.77 -24.25 5.22
C GLN A 36 -3.82 -25.47 6.15
N ARG A 37 -3.16 -26.58 5.76
CA ARG A 37 -3.05 -27.76 6.61
C ARG A 37 -2.13 -27.48 7.81
N GLU A 38 -0.98 -26.87 7.56
CA GLU A 38 -0.01 -26.49 8.60
C GLU A 38 -0.61 -25.50 9.63
N THR A 39 -1.47 -24.57 9.18
CA THR A 39 -2.17 -23.63 10.08
C THR A 39 -3.36 -24.26 10.83
N ALA A 40 -3.97 -25.33 10.34
CA ALA A 40 -4.98 -26.09 11.07
C ALA A 40 -4.31 -26.96 12.15
N GLU A 41 -3.27 -27.71 11.78
CA GLU A 41 -2.45 -28.53 12.67
C GLU A 41 -1.87 -27.70 13.83
N ARG A 42 -1.31 -26.51 13.52
CA ARG A 42 -0.78 -25.61 14.54
C ARG A 42 -1.85 -25.10 15.52
N ARG A 43 -3.07 -24.82 15.05
CA ARG A 43 -4.19 -24.40 15.92
C ARG A 43 -4.62 -25.51 16.86
N VAL A 44 -4.69 -26.75 16.37
CA VAL A 44 -5.00 -27.94 17.18
C VAL A 44 -3.91 -28.16 18.23
N TYR A 45 -2.64 -28.02 17.86
CA TYR A 45 -1.51 -28.11 18.80
C TYR A 45 -1.59 -27.05 19.90
N GLU A 46 -1.79 -25.77 19.54
CA GLU A 46 -1.90 -24.66 20.49
C GLU A 46 -3.12 -24.79 21.43
N ALA A 47 -4.20 -25.43 20.98
CA ALA A 47 -5.39 -25.68 21.81
C ALA A 47 -5.20 -26.86 22.79
N ILE A 48 -4.48 -27.91 22.40
CA ILE A 48 -4.37 -29.15 23.19
C ILE A 48 -3.14 -29.16 24.10
N ALA A 49 -1.97 -28.74 23.60
CA ALA A 49 -0.70 -28.79 24.34
C ALA A 49 -0.72 -28.14 25.74
N PRO A 50 -1.40 -27.00 25.99
CA PRO A 50 -1.43 -26.40 27.32
C PRO A 50 -2.38 -27.09 28.31
N ARG A 51 -3.36 -27.87 27.84
CA ARG A 51 -4.44 -28.43 28.69
C ARG A 51 -4.34 -29.93 28.89
N PHE A 52 -3.73 -30.65 27.95
CA PHE A 52 -3.58 -32.09 28.01
C PHE A 52 -2.11 -32.48 27.92
N THR A 53 -1.76 -33.54 28.65
CA THR A 53 -0.54 -34.29 28.43
C THR A 53 -0.84 -35.35 27.38
N VAL A 54 -0.16 -35.26 26.25
CA VAL A 54 -0.39 -36.12 25.09
C VAL A 54 0.61 -37.26 25.12
N MET A 55 0.10 -38.50 25.08
CA MET A 55 0.90 -39.72 25.01
C MET A 55 0.57 -40.44 23.70
N SER A 56 1.58 -40.61 22.84
CA SER A 56 1.45 -41.39 21.61
C SER A 56 1.35 -42.89 21.95
N VAL A 57 0.33 -43.57 21.46
CA VAL A 57 0.17 -45.04 21.58
C VAL A 57 0.09 -45.67 20.20
N THR A 58 0.36 -46.97 20.09
CA THR A 58 0.23 -47.69 18.82
C THR A 58 -1.21 -47.57 18.32
N GLY A 59 -1.40 -46.93 17.16
CA GLY A 59 -2.72 -46.73 16.54
C GLY A 59 -3.55 -45.56 17.11
N GLY A 60 -2.97 -44.62 17.85
CA GLY A 60 -3.72 -43.46 18.34
C GLY A 60 -2.98 -42.57 19.33
N VAL A 61 -3.76 -41.76 20.05
CA VAL A 61 -3.24 -40.79 21.03
C VAL A 61 -4.08 -40.82 22.29
N VAL A 62 -3.43 -40.79 23.45
CA VAL A 62 -4.07 -40.66 24.76
C VAL A 62 -3.82 -39.27 25.32
N LEU A 63 -4.88 -38.59 25.73
CA LEU A 63 -4.86 -37.28 26.35
C LEU A 63 -5.17 -37.42 27.84
N VAL A 64 -4.28 -36.92 28.68
CA VAL A 64 -4.48 -36.86 30.14
C VAL A 64 -4.64 -35.39 30.53
N PRO A 65 -5.76 -34.97 31.15
CA PRO A 65 -5.94 -33.57 31.58
C PRO A 65 -4.82 -33.12 32.53
N ARG A 66 -4.23 -31.95 32.29
CA ARG A 66 -3.23 -31.33 33.19
C ARG A 66 -3.86 -30.69 34.43
N SER A 67 -5.16 -30.44 34.38
CA SER A 67 -5.98 -29.96 35.48
C SER A 67 -7.13 -30.94 35.68
N PRO A 68 -7.52 -31.26 36.93
CA PRO A 68 -8.56 -32.25 37.19
C PRO A 68 -9.90 -31.80 36.59
N ILE A 69 -10.47 -32.66 35.73
CA ILE A 69 -11.81 -32.50 35.16
C ILE A 69 -12.69 -33.57 35.80
N ALA A 70 -13.84 -33.18 36.35
CA ALA A 70 -14.72 -34.11 37.05
C ALA A 70 -15.17 -35.25 36.11
N GLY A 71 -14.81 -36.49 36.48
CA GLY A 71 -15.18 -37.71 35.73
C GLY A 71 -14.41 -37.92 34.42
N VAL A 72 -13.24 -37.30 34.25
CA VAL A 72 -12.36 -37.48 33.08
C VAL A 72 -10.91 -37.64 33.56
N ASP A 73 -10.41 -38.87 33.57
CA ASP A 73 -9.03 -39.20 33.95
C ASP A 73 -8.13 -39.33 32.72
N ASN A 74 -8.64 -39.97 31.67
CA ASN A 74 -7.98 -40.06 30.37
C ASN A 74 -9.00 -40.00 29.21
N ILE A 75 -8.52 -39.57 28.04
CA ILE A 75 -9.28 -39.58 26.79
C ILE A 75 -8.43 -40.30 25.74
N GLU A 76 -8.98 -41.33 25.13
CA GLU A 76 -8.30 -42.14 24.12
C GLU A 76 -8.91 -41.86 22.75
N LEU A 77 -8.05 -41.58 21.78
CA LEU A 77 -8.42 -41.40 20.38
C LEU A 77 -7.77 -42.54 19.57
N ARG A 78 -8.59 -43.48 19.10
CA ARG A 78 -8.13 -44.64 18.31
C ARG A 78 -9.16 -44.96 17.23
N ASP A 79 -8.69 -45.18 16.00
CA ASP A 79 -9.51 -45.62 14.86
C ASP A 79 -10.77 -44.75 14.62
N GLY A 80 -10.67 -43.44 14.90
CA GLY A 80 -11.78 -42.49 14.75
C GLY A 80 -12.83 -42.53 15.88
N ALA A 81 -12.65 -43.40 16.88
CA ALA A 81 -13.45 -43.42 18.09
C ALA A 81 -12.81 -42.60 19.22
N ILE A 82 -13.65 -41.97 20.03
CA ILE A 82 -13.24 -41.23 21.23
C ILE A 82 -13.77 -41.97 22.45
N SER A 83 -12.88 -42.30 23.38
CA SER A 83 -13.22 -42.95 24.64
C SER A 83 -12.79 -42.10 25.83
N ILE A 84 -13.62 -41.99 26.86
CA ILE A 84 -13.25 -41.40 28.15
C ILE A 84 -13.19 -42.51 29.18
N ASN A 85 -12.09 -42.64 29.91
CA ASN A 85 -11.91 -43.68 30.93
C ASN A 85 -12.21 -45.10 30.40
N GLY A 86 -11.85 -45.36 29.14
CA GLY A 86 -12.12 -46.64 28.46
C GLY A 86 -13.56 -46.85 27.95
N THR A 87 -14.47 -45.88 28.14
CA THR A 87 -15.84 -45.94 27.62
C THR A 87 -16.01 -45.08 26.37
N MET A 88 -16.52 -45.66 25.28
CA MET A 88 -16.76 -44.93 24.04
C MET A 88 -17.83 -43.86 24.26
N VAL A 89 -17.57 -42.64 23.80
CA VAL A 89 -18.47 -41.49 23.97
C VAL A 89 -18.78 -40.84 22.63
N THR A 90 -20.00 -40.31 22.53
CA THR A 90 -20.40 -39.51 21.37
C THR A 90 -19.88 -38.07 21.46
N GLY A 91 -19.82 -37.37 20.33
CA GLY A 91 -19.43 -35.95 20.32
C GLY A 91 -20.36 -35.03 21.14
N ALA A 92 -21.60 -35.45 21.41
CA ALA A 92 -22.53 -34.72 22.28
C ALA A 92 -22.15 -34.89 23.78
N GLU A 93 -21.88 -36.12 24.20
CA GLU A 93 -21.43 -36.45 25.56
C GLU A 93 -20.06 -35.85 25.86
N LEU A 94 -19.16 -35.85 24.89
CA LEU A 94 -17.85 -35.22 25.00
C LEU A 94 -17.98 -33.71 25.26
N ARG A 95 -18.88 -33.01 24.56
CA ARG A 95 -19.16 -31.58 24.80
C ARG A 95 -19.78 -31.33 26.17
N GLN A 96 -20.62 -32.23 26.65
CA GLN A 96 -21.23 -32.13 27.97
C GLN A 96 -20.19 -32.27 29.10
N ARG A 97 -19.19 -33.15 28.93
CA ARG A 97 -18.17 -33.43 29.96
C ARG A 97 -16.94 -32.52 29.91
N LEU A 98 -16.48 -32.15 28.71
CA LEU A 98 -15.27 -31.32 28.51
C LEU A 98 -15.58 -29.85 28.23
N GLY A 99 -16.86 -29.49 28.01
CA GLY A 99 -17.26 -28.12 27.76
C GLY A 99 -16.49 -27.47 26.61
N ARG A 100 -15.71 -26.43 26.93
CA ARG A 100 -14.94 -25.65 25.95
C ARG A 100 -13.78 -26.44 25.32
N ASP A 101 -13.29 -27.47 25.99
CA ASP A 101 -12.14 -28.26 25.52
C ASP A 101 -12.54 -29.38 24.55
N ALA A 102 -13.82 -29.74 24.50
CA ALA A 102 -14.35 -30.77 23.61
C ALA A 102 -14.11 -30.46 22.13
N ALA A 103 -14.17 -29.18 21.74
CA ALA A 103 -13.99 -28.76 20.35
C ALA A 103 -12.58 -29.12 19.83
N ALA A 104 -11.55 -28.92 20.65
CA ALA A 104 -10.18 -29.24 20.28
C ALA A 104 -9.95 -30.75 20.19
N VAL A 105 -10.53 -31.54 21.10
CA VAL A 105 -10.44 -33.01 21.09
C VAL A 105 -11.15 -33.59 19.87
N ILE A 106 -12.31 -33.03 19.48
CA ILE A 106 -13.04 -33.42 18.26
C ILE A 106 -12.21 -33.09 17.02
N GLU A 107 -11.61 -31.90 16.96
CA GLU A 107 -10.76 -31.49 15.82
C GLU A 107 -9.53 -32.40 15.69
N LEU A 108 -8.91 -32.81 16.81
CA LEU A 108 -7.84 -33.79 16.82
C LEU A 108 -8.29 -35.17 16.31
N SER A 109 -9.52 -35.61 16.64
CA SER A 109 -10.06 -36.91 16.20
C SER A 109 -10.28 -37.03 14.69
N TYR A 110 -10.38 -35.89 13.99
CA TYR A 110 -10.50 -35.86 12.53
C TYR A 110 -9.15 -35.90 11.80
N LEU A 111 -8.03 -35.74 12.52
CA LEU A 111 -6.70 -35.90 11.94
C LEU A 111 -6.35 -37.39 11.82
N ASP A 112 -5.63 -37.75 10.75
CA ASP A 112 -5.11 -39.12 10.60
C ASP A 112 -4.03 -39.43 11.65
N ALA A 113 -3.81 -40.72 11.91
CA ALA A 113 -2.88 -41.17 12.95
C ALA A 113 -1.44 -40.66 12.72
N GLU A 114 -1.03 -40.50 11.46
CA GLU A 114 0.30 -39.98 11.10
C GLU A 114 0.43 -38.49 11.44
N SER A 115 -0.59 -37.68 11.14
CA SER A 115 -0.62 -36.24 11.47
C SER A 115 -0.74 -36.01 12.99
N GLN A 116 -1.52 -36.85 13.69
CA GLN A 116 -1.58 -36.83 15.15
C GLN A 116 -0.21 -37.10 15.80
N GLN A 117 0.56 -38.05 15.26
CA GLN A 117 1.90 -38.38 15.74
C GLN A 117 2.93 -37.31 15.37
N ARG A 118 2.82 -36.66 14.21
CA ARG A 118 3.66 -35.52 13.81
C ARG A 118 3.47 -34.30 14.72
N LEU A 119 2.23 -34.04 15.15
CA LEU A 119 1.91 -32.96 16.07
C LEU A 119 2.45 -33.19 17.48
N PHE A 120 2.45 -34.45 17.92
CA PHE A 120 2.86 -34.83 19.28
C PHE A 120 3.89 -35.96 19.23
N PRO A 121 5.13 -35.66 18.79
CA PRO A 121 6.17 -36.66 18.69
C PRO A 121 6.44 -37.27 20.07
N ALA A 122 6.63 -38.59 20.10
CA ALA A 122 7.04 -39.29 21.30
C ALA A 122 8.26 -38.58 21.92
N ARG A 123 8.26 -38.43 23.24
CA ARG A 123 9.32 -37.71 23.98
C ARG A 123 10.65 -38.46 23.82
N GLY A 124 11.37 -38.13 22.75
CA GLY A 124 12.63 -38.76 22.33
C GLY A 124 13.32 -38.12 21.13
N GLU A 125 12.61 -37.34 20.30
CA GLU A 125 13.12 -36.84 19.00
C GLU A 125 13.21 -35.31 18.87
N ARG A 126 13.47 -34.57 19.96
CA ARG A 126 13.97 -33.19 19.79
C ARG A 126 15.45 -33.22 19.42
N ALA A 127 15.72 -33.22 18.12
CA ALA A 127 17.02 -32.86 17.57
C ALA A 127 17.44 -31.48 18.11
N ARG A 128 18.64 -31.44 18.69
CA ARG A 128 19.28 -30.28 19.29
C ARG A 128 19.56 -29.23 18.21
N PRO A 129 19.18 -27.95 18.36
CA PRO A 129 19.56 -26.91 17.40
C PRO A 129 21.09 -26.73 17.41
N ALA A 130 21.70 -26.79 16.24
CA ALA A 130 23.11 -26.46 16.05
C ALA A 130 23.35 -24.97 16.34
N ALA A 131 24.43 -24.70 17.05
CA ALA A 131 24.85 -23.35 17.44
C ALA A 131 25.18 -22.47 16.21
N PRO A 132 24.89 -21.16 16.24
CA PRO A 132 25.36 -20.22 15.21
C PRO A 132 26.88 -20.05 15.29
N GLY A 133 27.55 -20.15 14.15
CA GLY A 133 28.98 -19.86 14.03
C GLY A 133 29.30 -18.38 14.24
N THR A 134 30.33 -18.12 15.04
CA THR A 134 30.93 -16.82 15.36
C THR A 134 31.52 -16.13 14.11
N PRO A 135 31.31 -14.82 13.89
CA PRO A 135 32.09 -14.04 12.92
C PRO A 135 33.49 -13.75 13.45
N ALA A 136 34.50 -13.89 12.59
CA ALA A 136 35.91 -13.64 12.92
C ALA A 136 36.22 -12.16 13.22
N PRO A 137 37.24 -11.85 14.05
CA PRO A 137 37.59 -10.47 14.44
C PRO A 137 38.37 -9.73 13.33
N PRO A 138 38.21 -8.39 13.20
CA PRO A 138 39.15 -7.58 12.43
C PRO A 138 40.46 -7.39 13.22
N ALA A 139 41.58 -7.53 12.52
CA ALA A 139 42.91 -7.31 13.09
C ALA A 139 43.20 -5.81 13.34
N PRO A 140 44.09 -5.47 14.29
CA PRO A 140 44.33 -4.11 14.75
C PRO A 140 45.54 -3.43 14.10
N GLY A 141 45.43 -2.11 13.91
CA GLY A 141 46.55 -1.17 14.07
C GLY A 141 47.16 -0.59 12.78
N ALA A 142 46.83 0.69 12.52
CA ALA A 142 47.83 1.77 12.41
C ALA A 142 47.11 3.12 12.30
N SER A 143 47.22 3.95 13.34
CA SER A 143 47.04 5.41 13.25
C SER A 143 48.41 6.07 12.96
N PRO A 144 48.52 7.40 12.90
CA PRO A 144 48.65 8.18 11.68
C PRO A 144 50.08 8.72 11.49
N SER A 145 50.63 8.60 10.28
CA SER A 145 51.91 9.22 9.95
C SER A 145 51.68 10.60 9.32
N GLU A 146 52.21 11.59 10.03
CA GLU A 146 52.49 12.97 9.65
C GLU A 146 52.90 13.23 8.20
N GLY A 147 52.56 14.44 7.75
CA GLY A 147 53.46 15.26 6.95
C GLY A 147 53.60 14.89 5.48
N ARG A 148 52.60 15.23 4.65
CA ARG A 148 52.83 15.43 3.22
C ARG A 148 52.58 16.90 2.88
N GLN A 149 53.66 17.59 2.54
CA GLN A 149 53.68 18.96 2.00
C GLN A 149 52.64 19.09 0.87
N PRO A 150 51.94 20.23 0.78
CA PRO A 150 51.16 20.53 -0.42
C PRO A 150 52.12 20.73 -1.59
N GLU A 151 51.99 19.90 -2.62
CA GLU A 151 52.61 20.17 -3.92
C GLU A 151 52.05 21.49 -4.49
N PRO A 152 52.88 22.33 -5.15
CA PRO A 152 52.39 23.51 -5.82
C PRO A 152 51.48 23.07 -6.96
N ARG A 153 50.18 23.34 -6.85
CA ARG A 153 49.27 23.25 -8.00
C ARG A 153 49.73 24.30 -9.00
N GLU A 154 50.05 23.85 -10.20
CA GLU A 154 50.38 24.71 -11.33
C GLU A 154 49.26 25.75 -11.52
N ASP A 155 49.61 27.02 -11.36
CA ASP A 155 48.78 28.16 -11.71
C ASP A 155 48.54 28.10 -13.23
N VAL A 156 47.36 27.60 -13.61
CA VAL A 156 46.86 27.71 -14.97
C VAL A 156 46.49 29.19 -15.21
N GLY A 157 47.48 29.95 -15.66
CA GLY A 157 47.33 31.13 -16.51
C GLY A 157 46.29 32.17 -16.09
N GLU A 158 46.37 32.73 -14.89
CA GLU A 158 45.63 33.95 -14.56
C GLU A 158 46.36 35.17 -15.16
N SER A 159 46.03 35.49 -16.41
CA SER A 159 46.19 36.86 -16.89
C SER A 159 45.46 37.80 -15.92
N SER A 160 46.20 38.74 -15.36
CA SER A 160 45.79 39.73 -14.36
C SER A 160 44.53 40.50 -14.79
N ARG A 161 43.35 39.96 -14.46
CA ARG A 161 42.08 40.68 -14.62
C ARG A 161 41.87 41.57 -13.41
N THR A 162 41.90 42.88 -13.63
CA THR A 162 41.58 43.87 -12.60
C THR A 162 40.06 43.98 -12.48
N PHE A 163 39.48 43.38 -11.44
CA PHE A 163 38.05 43.53 -11.17
C PHE A 163 37.78 44.94 -10.63
N ARG A 164 36.87 45.68 -11.26
CA ARG A 164 36.55 47.07 -10.87
C ARG A 164 35.66 47.09 -9.61
N ARG A 165 34.93 46.01 -9.33
CA ARG A 165 34.00 45.91 -8.21
C ARG A 165 34.29 44.66 -7.39
N HIS A 166 34.75 44.84 -6.16
CA HIS A 166 34.83 43.79 -5.15
C HIS A 166 33.60 43.87 -4.25
N THR A 167 32.93 42.74 -4.00
CA THR A 167 31.83 42.68 -3.04
C THR A 167 31.90 41.42 -2.19
N ASP A 168 31.35 41.51 -0.97
CA ASP A 168 31.13 40.37 -0.09
C ASP A 168 29.99 39.45 -0.59
N GLY A 169 29.84 38.30 0.07
CA GLY A 169 28.79 37.33 -0.23
C GLY A 169 27.38 37.93 -0.19
N ARG A 170 26.48 37.38 -1.01
CA ARG A 170 25.11 37.89 -1.18
C ARG A 170 24.09 36.75 -1.11
N VAL A 171 23.04 36.95 -0.32
CA VAL A 171 21.89 36.05 -0.23
C VAL A 171 20.64 36.80 -0.64
N ARG A 172 19.87 36.26 -1.60
CA ARG A 172 18.55 36.78 -1.97
C ARG A 172 17.48 35.70 -1.89
N VAL A 173 16.32 36.09 -1.37
CA VAL A 173 15.12 35.25 -1.26
C VAL A 173 14.02 35.88 -2.09
N GLY A 174 13.46 35.11 -3.04
CA GLY A 174 12.40 35.55 -3.96
C GLY A 174 12.89 36.42 -5.12
N GLY A 175 14.19 36.39 -5.45
CA GLY A 175 14.75 37.18 -6.53
C GLY A 175 16.11 36.68 -7.01
N SER A 176 16.47 37.03 -8.24
CA SER A 176 17.69 36.59 -8.90
C SER A 176 18.93 37.39 -8.49
N VAL A 177 20.10 36.78 -8.63
CA VAL A 177 21.41 37.41 -8.40
C VAL A 177 22.21 37.38 -9.71
N THR A 178 22.77 38.53 -10.07
CA THR A 178 23.65 38.65 -11.25
C THR A 178 25.00 39.18 -10.80
N VAL A 179 26.07 38.48 -11.14
CA VAL A 179 27.46 38.90 -10.96
C VAL A 179 27.99 39.36 -12.30
N GLY A 180 28.33 40.65 -12.41
CA GLY A 180 28.83 41.25 -13.66
C GLY A 180 30.24 40.77 -14.03
N GLU A 181 30.65 40.94 -15.30
CA GLU A 181 31.98 40.54 -15.77
C GLU A 181 33.14 41.24 -15.03
N ASP A 182 32.95 42.51 -14.65
CA ASP A 182 33.94 43.32 -13.93
C ASP A 182 33.85 43.17 -12.40
N GLU A 183 33.07 42.20 -11.92
CA GLU A 183 32.74 42.00 -10.51
C GLU A 183 33.39 40.72 -9.97
N ARG A 184 34.03 40.87 -8.81
CA ARG A 184 34.53 39.78 -8.00
C ARG A 184 33.76 39.71 -6.69
N VAL A 185 33.19 38.55 -6.40
CA VAL A 185 32.50 38.27 -5.15
C VAL A 185 33.35 37.34 -4.32
N ASP A 186 33.81 37.83 -3.17
CA ASP A 186 34.73 37.07 -2.31
C ASP A 186 33.99 36.06 -1.39
N GLY A 187 32.67 36.23 -1.20
CA GLY A 187 31.83 35.30 -0.42
C GLY A 187 30.77 34.56 -1.24
N ALA A 188 30.01 33.67 -0.58
CA ALA A 188 28.99 32.85 -1.24
C ALA A 188 27.87 33.66 -1.90
N VAL A 189 27.41 33.21 -3.06
CA VAL A 189 26.27 33.77 -3.81
C VAL A 189 25.11 32.80 -3.74
N VAL A 190 24.04 33.16 -3.04
CA VAL A 190 22.88 32.29 -2.81
C VAL A 190 21.59 32.95 -3.28
N ALA A 191 20.83 32.27 -4.14
CA ALA A 191 19.48 32.67 -4.52
C ALA A 191 18.46 31.57 -4.15
N VAL A 192 17.42 31.94 -3.39
CA VAL A 192 16.31 31.06 -3.01
C VAL A 192 15.07 31.52 -3.76
N PHE A 193 14.44 30.61 -4.53
CA PHE A 193 13.36 30.90 -5.49
C PHE A 193 13.74 31.92 -6.56
N GLY A 194 14.98 31.88 -7.04
CA GLY A 194 15.49 32.77 -8.09
C GLY A 194 16.73 32.18 -8.75
N SER A 195 17.09 32.73 -9.92
CA SER A 195 18.22 32.25 -10.73
C SER A 195 19.52 33.00 -10.39
N VAL A 196 20.67 32.36 -10.59
CA VAL A 196 21.98 32.99 -10.44
C VAL A 196 22.66 33.07 -11.80
N THR A 197 23.04 34.27 -12.23
CA THR A 197 23.83 34.49 -13.45
C THR A 197 25.21 35.01 -13.08
N VAL A 198 26.25 34.26 -13.44
CA VAL A 198 27.65 34.62 -13.15
C VAL A 198 28.37 34.89 -14.47
N ASN A 199 28.85 36.12 -14.65
CA ASN A 199 29.71 36.50 -15.77
C ASN A 199 31.12 36.91 -15.32
N GLY A 200 31.30 37.21 -14.02
CA GLY A 200 32.57 37.57 -13.39
C GLY A 200 33.17 36.45 -12.55
N MET A 201 33.79 36.81 -11.43
CA MET A 201 34.48 35.85 -10.56
C MET A 201 33.77 35.69 -9.22
N VAL A 202 33.54 34.43 -8.81
CA VAL A 202 33.06 34.08 -7.47
C VAL A 202 34.11 33.19 -6.81
N VAL A 203 34.61 33.63 -5.66
CA VAL A 203 35.71 32.94 -4.97
C VAL A 203 35.20 31.76 -4.15
N ASP A 204 34.01 31.89 -3.62
CA ASP A 204 33.35 30.91 -2.77
C ASP A 204 32.26 30.16 -3.56
N ASN A 205 31.24 29.66 -2.88
CA ASN A 205 30.19 28.83 -3.44
C ASN A 205 29.08 29.61 -4.15
N VAL A 206 28.49 29.00 -5.18
CA VAL A 206 27.30 29.48 -5.88
C VAL A 206 26.16 28.50 -5.67
N VAL A 207 25.04 28.97 -5.09
CA VAL A 207 23.88 28.13 -4.78
C VAL A 207 22.59 28.74 -5.32
N ALA A 208 21.85 27.99 -6.14
CA ALA A 208 20.49 28.34 -6.54
C ALA A 208 19.50 27.26 -6.07
N VAL A 209 18.44 27.67 -5.39
CA VAL A 209 17.37 26.79 -4.91
C VAL A 209 16.07 27.16 -5.61
N GLY A 210 15.53 26.26 -6.43
CA GLY A 210 14.29 26.46 -7.19
C GLY A 210 14.44 27.41 -8.39
N GLY A 211 15.65 27.56 -8.93
CA GLY A 211 15.96 28.41 -10.08
C GLY A 211 17.24 27.94 -10.78
N ASP A 212 17.53 28.51 -11.94
CA ASP A 212 18.65 28.07 -12.79
C ASP A 212 19.97 28.77 -12.43
N VAL A 213 21.10 28.09 -12.65
CA VAL A 213 22.44 28.70 -12.60
C VAL A 213 22.95 28.85 -14.03
N HIS A 214 23.32 30.08 -14.41
CA HIS A 214 23.90 30.41 -15.71
C HIS A 214 25.32 30.91 -15.55
N LEU A 215 26.28 30.17 -16.08
CA LEU A 215 27.70 30.54 -16.09
C LEU A 215 28.07 31.03 -17.50
N GLY A 216 28.31 32.33 -17.64
CA GLY A 216 28.74 32.94 -18.89
C GLY A 216 30.18 32.56 -19.28
N PRO A 217 30.63 32.95 -20.48
CA PRO A 217 31.89 32.48 -21.07
C PRO A 217 33.14 33.02 -20.35
N ARG A 218 32.97 34.00 -19.46
CA ARG A 218 34.03 34.57 -18.61
C ARG A 218 33.88 34.24 -17.13
N ALA A 219 32.90 33.40 -16.79
CA ALA A 219 32.61 33.04 -15.41
C ALA A 219 33.75 32.20 -14.80
N VAL A 220 34.25 32.62 -13.64
CA VAL A 220 35.23 31.83 -12.87
C VAL A 220 34.69 31.61 -11.47
N VAL A 221 34.35 30.36 -11.15
CA VAL A 221 33.87 29.96 -9.81
C VAL A 221 34.93 29.09 -9.16
N ARG A 222 35.50 29.57 -8.04
CA ARG A 222 36.53 28.83 -7.32
C ARG A 222 35.96 27.77 -6.38
N GLY A 223 34.82 28.06 -5.75
CA GLY A 223 34.09 27.12 -4.90
C GLY A 223 33.16 26.19 -5.67
N ASP A 224 32.23 25.58 -4.94
CA ASP A 224 31.26 24.63 -5.48
C ASP A 224 30.06 25.35 -6.12
N VAL A 225 29.50 24.72 -7.16
CA VAL A 225 28.28 25.19 -7.83
C VAL A 225 27.16 24.20 -7.55
N THR A 226 26.15 24.63 -6.80
CA THR A 226 25.00 23.79 -6.45
C THR A 226 23.70 24.36 -7.03
N SER A 227 23.00 23.55 -7.81
CA SER A 227 21.64 23.85 -8.30
C SER A 227 20.67 22.84 -7.71
N VAL A 228 19.60 23.31 -7.06
CA VAL A 228 18.59 22.48 -6.43
C VAL A 228 17.23 22.71 -7.10
N GLY A 229 16.78 21.78 -7.94
CA GLY A 229 15.48 21.85 -8.64
C GLY A 229 15.40 22.80 -9.84
N GLY A 230 16.54 23.27 -10.35
CA GLY A 230 16.69 24.03 -11.59
C GLY A 230 17.90 23.53 -12.40
N GLY A 231 18.10 24.05 -13.61
CA GLY A 231 19.19 23.62 -14.50
C GLY A 231 20.48 24.42 -14.31
N LEU A 232 21.62 23.79 -14.59
CA LEU A 232 22.91 24.47 -14.75
C LEU A 232 23.27 24.60 -16.23
N THR A 233 23.37 25.84 -16.72
CA THR A 233 23.88 26.12 -18.07
C THR A 233 25.29 26.70 -17.96
N ARG A 234 26.26 26.02 -18.58
CA ARG A 234 27.67 26.43 -18.62
C ARG A 234 28.05 26.77 -20.05
N GLU A 235 28.36 28.04 -20.30
CA GLU A 235 28.86 28.48 -21.60
C GLU A 235 30.35 28.13 -21.79
N GLU A 236 30.76 28.03 -23.05
CA GLU A 236 32.13 27.70 -23.43
C GLU A 236 33.08 28.82 -22.96
N GLY A 237 34.02 28.48 -22.07
CA GLY A 237 34.93 29.43 -21.41
C GLY A 237 34.69 29.63 -19.91
N ALA A 238 33.54 29.19 -19.38
CA ALA A 238 33.33 29.17 -17.94
C ALA A 238 34.28 28.17 -17.26
N VAL A 239 34.91 28.56 -16.16
CA VAL A 239 35.83 27.74 -15.36
C VAL A 239 35.25 27.55 -13.95
N VAL A 240 35.06 26.29 -13.56
CA VAL A 240 34.63 25.90 -12.20
C VAL A 240 35.71 25.01 -11.63
N THR A 241 36.37 25.43 -10.55
CA THR A 241 37.43 24.64 -9.91
C THR A 241 36.91 23.75 -8.78
N GLY A 242 35.74 24.05 -8.22
CA GLY A 242 35.06 23.20 -7.24
C GLY A 242 34.16 22.12 -7.87
N GLN A 243 33.37 21.47 -7.03
CA GLN A 243 32.42 20.44 -7.45
C GLN A 243 31.13 21.06 -8.02
N ILE A 244 30.57 20.39 -9.02
CA ILE A 244 29.27 20.74 -9.59
C ILE A 244 28.24 19.75 -9.06
N ASN A 245 27.33 20.23 -8.23
CA ASN A 245 26.26 19.44 -7.62
C ASN A 245 24.90 19.89 -8.19
N GLU A 246 24.39 19.12 -9.15
CA GLU A 246 23.03 19.30 -9.64
C GLU A 246 22.10 18.31 -8.93
N VAL A 247 21.33 18.84 -7.99
CA VAL A 247 20.25 18.08 -7.34
C VAL A 247 18.98 18.39 -8.11
N ASP A 248 18.73 17.61 -9.17
CA ASP A 248 17.47 17.66 -9.89
C ASP A 248 16.35 17.13 -8.96
N PHE A 249 15.70 18.04 -8.25
CA PHE A 249 14.33 17.81 -7.85
C PHE A 249 13.52 17.81 -9.13
N ARG A 250 13.33 16.62 -9.68
CA ARG A 250 12.44 16.38 -10.82
C ARG A 250 10.98 16.59 -10.39
N MET A 251 10.63 17.80 -9.97
CA MET A 251 9.30 18.33 -10.18
C MET A 251 9.13 18.41 -11.70
N PRO A 252 8.14 17.72 -12.28
CA PRO A 252 7.92 17.74 -13.71
C PRO A 252 7.57 19.16 -14.13
N HIS A 253 8.54 19.86 -14.71
CA HIS A 253 8.34 21.14 -15.33
C HIS A 253 7.37 20.94 -16.50
N ILE A 254 6.20 21.54 -16.39
CA ILE A 254 5.22 21.63 -17.47
C ILE A 254 5.83 22.52 -18.56
N ARG A 255 6.60 21.92 -19.47
CA ARG A 255 6.92 22.55 -20.76
C ARG A 255 5.73 22.37 -21.69
N VAL A 256 4.82 23.34 -21.64
CA VAL A 256 3.81 23.55 -22.66
C VAL A 256 4.49 23.95 -23.97
N ARG A 257 4.67 22.99 -24.88
CA ARG A 257 4.81 23.29 -26.31
C ARG A 257 3.40 23.60 -26.85
N PRO A 258 3.15 24.79 -27.42
CA PRO A 258 1.83 25.15 -27.89
C PRO A 258 1.48 24.34 -29.14
N VAL A 259 0.33 23.65 -29.09
CA VAL A 259 -0.45 23.20 -30.25
C VAL A 259 -1.86 23.74 -30.04
N GLU A 260 -2.41 24.33 -31.08
CA GLU A 260 -3.25 25.54 -31.11
C GLU A 260 -4.71 25.44 -30.62
N TRP A 261 -5.17 24.33 -30.03
CA TRP A 261 -6.62 24.15 -29.76
C TRP A 261 -6.93 23.23 -28.57
N TRP A 262 -6.47 23.70 -27.42
CA TRP A 262 -6.98 23.47 -26.06
C TRP A 262 -6.66 22.15 -25.30
N PRO A 263 -6.27 22.25 -24.00
CA PRO A 263 -5.44 21.26 -23.31
C PRO A 263 -6.07 20.77 -21.99
N VAL A 264 -6.54 19.52 -21.94
CA VAL A 264 -6.73 18.85 -20.65
C VAL A 264 -6.25 17.41 -20.74
N SER A 265 -4.97 17.20 -20.48
CA SER A 265 -4.43 15.88 -20.15
C SER A 265 -4.91 15.50 -18.75
N VAL A 266 -6.18 15.08 -18.61
CA VAL A 266 -6.67 14.32 -17.44
C VAL A 266 -6.11 12.89 -17.49
N GLY A 267 -4.80 12.79 -17.67
CA GLY A 267 -4.04 11.59 -17.41
C GLY A 267 -3.49 11.73 -16.00
N PRO A 268 -3.57 10.69 -15.15
CA PRO A 268 -2.88 10.75 -13.88
C PRO A 268 -1.40 11.11 -14.10
N TRP A 269 -0.93 12.16 -13.43
CA TRP A 269 0.46 12.61 -13.23
C TRP A 269 1.59 11.55 -13.20
N TRP A 270 1.29 10.26 -13.02
CA TRP A 270 2.25 9.15 -13.07
C TRP A 270 2.47 8.58 -14.49
N ASP A 271 1.64 8.94 -15.46
CA ASP A 271 1.58 8.30 -16.79
C ASP A 271 2.08 9.19 -17.96
N SER A 272 2.55 10.41 -17.68
CA SER A 272 2.80 11.48 -18.66
C SER A 272 4.05 11.32 -19.54
N GLY A 273 4.43 10.08 -19.86
CA GLY A 273 5.55 9.76 -20.77
C GLY A 273 5.50 8.36 -21.39
N LEU A 274 4.50 7.54 -21.06
CA LEU A 274 4.44 6.15 -21.50
C LEU A 274 3.63 5.98 -22.80
N PRO A 275 4.02 5.05 -23.69
CA PRO A 275 3.20 4.69 -24.85
C PRO A 275 1.78 4.28 -24.42
N ARG A 276 0.77 4.61 -25.24
CA ARG A 276 -0.65 4.28 -24.98
C ARG A 276 -0.91 2.83 -24.51
N PRO A 277 -0.32 1.78 -25.11
CA PRO A 277 -0.53 0.41 -24.64
C PRO A 277 0.10 0.14 -23.26
N VAL A 278 1.26 0.73 -22.97
CA VAL A 278 1.95 0.58 -21.68
C VAL A 278 1.13 1.23 -20.56
N ARG A 279 0.56 2.41 -20.82
CA ARG A 279 -0.34 3.08 -19.88
C ARG A 279 -1.62 2.29 -19.59
N PHE A 280 -2.18 1.66 -20.62
CA PHE A 280 -3.34 0.78 -20.45
C PHE A 280 -2.98 -0.43 -19.57
N PHE A 281 -1.87 -1.11 -19.87
CA PHE A 281 -1.38 -2.24 -19.09
C PHE A 281 -1.06 -1.87 -17.64
N GLY A 282 -0.38 -0.75 -17.40
CA GLY A 282 -0.05 -0.29 -16.05
C GLY A 282 -1.30 -0.03 -15.20
N THR A 283 -2.36 0.49 -15.82
CA THR A 283 -3.64 0.67 -15.11
C THR A 283 -4.35 -0.64 -14.83
N LEU A 284 -4.33 -1.58 -15.78
CA LEU A 284 -4.91 -2.91 -15.57
C LEU A 284 -4.17 -3.64 -14.44
N LEU A 285 -2.83 -3.57 -14.42
CA LEU A 285 -1.99 -4.13 -13.37
C LEU A 285 -2.29 -3.48 -12.01
N ARG A 286 -2.38 -2.15 -11.94
CA ARG A 286 -2.77 -1.41 -10.72
C ARG A 286 -4.13 -1.87 -10.20
N MET A 287 -5.12 -1.94 -11.08
CA MET A 287 -6.47 -2.39 -10.75
C MET A 287 -6.47 -3.83 -10.23
N THR A 288 -5.78 -4.75 -10.91
CA THR A 288 -5.65 -6.14 -10.48
C THR A 288 -4.98 -6.25 -9.11
N LEU A 289 -3.84 -5.59 -8.91
CA LEU A 289 -3.13 -5.61 -7.63
C LEU A 289 -3.99 -5.04 -6.50
N PHE A 290 -4.71 -3.96 -6.76
CA PHE A 290 -5.61 -3.36 -5.78
C PHE A 290 -6.82 -4.24 -5.48
N ALA A 291 -7.38 -4.91 -6.49
CA ALA A 291 -8.47 -5.86 -6.32
C ALA A 291 -8.04 -7.06 -5.47
N LEU A 292 -6.84 -7.59 -5.71
CA LEU A 292 -6.25 -8.65 -4.90
C LEU A 292 -6.02 -8.18 -3.46
N LEU A 293 -5.56 -6.94 -3.26
CA LEU A 293 -5.37 -6.37 -1.93
C LEU A 293 -6.71 -6.19 -1.19
N ALA A 294 -7.74 -5.66 -1.87
CA ALA A 294 -9.08 -5.53 -1.30
C ALA A 294 -9.69 -6.90 -0.95
N ALA A 295 -9.49 -7.91 -1.82
CA ALA A 295 -9.92 -9.29 -1.56
C ALA A 295 -9.15 -9.91 -0.38
N LEU A 296 -7.85 -9.65 -0.27
CA LEU A 296 -7.03 -10.08 0.86
C LEU A 296 -7.55 -9.47 2.17
N PHE A 297 -7.86 -8.18 2.21
CA PHE A 297 -8.42 -7.56 3.41
C PHE A 297 -9.83 -8.06 3.74
N LEU A 298 -10.65 -8.35 2.73
CA LEU A 298 -11.95 -9.00 2.92
C LEU A 298 -11.81 -10.41 3.50
N LEU A 299 -10.75 -11.14 3.13
CA LEU A 299 -10.43 -12.44 3.68
C LEU A 299 -9.87 -12.35 5.12
N LEU A 300 -8.98 -11.39 5.37
CA LEU A 300 -8.26 -11.25 6.63
C LEU A 300 -9.12 -10.64 7.74
N VAL A 301 -9.98 -9.68 7.38
CA VAL A 301 -10.80 -8.91 8.32
C VAL A 301 -12.25 -8.75 7.83
N PRO A 302 -12.98 -9.84 7.51
CA PRO A 302 -14.31 -9.78 6.90
C PRO A 302 -15.32 -8.99 7.73
N GLY A 303 -15.22 -9.09 9.06
CA GLY A 303 -16.08 -8.34 9.98
C GLY A 303 -15.87 -6.82 9.91
N ALA A 304 -14.64 -6.36 9.71
CA ALA A 304 -14.34 -4.94 9.59
C ALA A 304 -14.92 -4.37 8.28
N VAL A 305 -14.70 -5.07 7.16
CA VAL A 305 -15.23 -4.66 5.85
C VAL A 305 -16.77 -4.66 5.85
N GLY A 306 -17.40 -5.67 6.45
CA GLY A 306 -18.87 -5.73 6.58
C GLY A 306 -19.46 -4.62 7.46
N ARG A 307 -18.75 -4.16 8.48
CA ARG A 307 -19.17 -3.00 9.30
C ARG A 307 -19.09 -1.68 8.53
N ILE A 308 -18.00 -1.48 7.78
CA ILE A 308 -17.82 -0.31 6.92
C ILE A 308 -18.93 -0.27 5.86
N GLU A 309 -19.16 -1.40 5.18
CA GLU A 309 -20.19 -1.55 4.15
C GLU A 309 -21.59 -1.21 4.68
N ARG A 310 -21.98 -1.73 5.86
CA ARG A 310 -23.27 -1.40 6.49
C ARG A 310 -23.38 0.11 6.76
N THR A 311 -22.32 0.72 7.29
CA THR A 311 -22.31 2.16 7.60
C THR A 311 -22.51 3.00 6.34
N ILE A 312 -21.84 2.63 5.24
CA ILE A 312 -21.98 3.30 3.94
C ILE A 312 -23.41 3.15 3.40
N ARG A 313 -24.04 1.98 3.59
CA ARG A 313 -25.40 1.71 3.11
C ARG A 313 -26.47 2.52 3.83
N TYR A 314 -26.39 2.57 5.16
CA TYR A 314 -27.43 3.20 5.99
C TYR A 314 -27.19 4.70 6.19
N GLU A 315 -25.94 5.15 6.15
CA GLU A 315 -25.57 6.55 6.37
C GLU A 315 -24.60 7.09 5.28
N PRO A 316 -24.95 7.00 3.98
CA PRO A 316 -24.02 7.32 2.89
C PRO A 316 -23.53 8.77 2.95
N TRP A 317 -24.42 9.71 3.31
CA TRP A 317 -24.09 11.13 3.39
C TRP A 317 -23.14 11.44 4.56
N LYS A 318 -23.30 10.79 5.72
CA LYS A 318 -22.38 10.93 6.86
C LYS A 318 -21.01 10.35 6.53
N SER A 319 -21.00 9.21 5.83
CA SER A 319 -19.76 8.58 5.35
C SER A 319 -19.04 9.47 4.35
N LEU A 320 -19.75 10.08 3.39
CA LEU A 320 -19.18 11.03 2.45
C LEU A 320 -18.58 12.25 3.16
N LEU A 321 -19.35 12.91 4.02
CA LEU A 321 -18.90 14.07 4.79
C LEU A 321 -17.68 13.75 5.65
N ALA A 322 -17.73 12.64 6.39
CA ALA A 322 -16.60 12.22 7.22
C ALA A 322 -15.34 11.98 6.37
N GLY A 323 -15.48 11.39 5.19
CA GLY A 323 -14.38 11.20 4.24
C GLY A 323 -13.82 12.52 3.69
N VAL A 324 -14.69 13.45 3.31
CA VAL A 324 -14.29 14.78 2.83
C VAL A 324 -13.60 15.58 3.94
N PHE A 325 -14.16 15.59 5.16
CA PHE A 325 -13.51 16.22 6.32
C PHE A 325 -12.17 15.58 6.63
N ALA A 326 -12.07 14.25 6.57
CA ALA A 326 -10.81 13.55 6.74
C ALA A 326 -9.80 14.01 5.69
N GLN A 327 -10.13 14.04 4.41
CA GLN A 327 -9.20 14.48 3.38
C GLN A 327 -8.81 15.95 3.51
N LEU A 328 -9.79 16.83 3.80
CA LEU A 328 -9.60 18.27 3.90
C LEU A 328 -8.77 18.66 5.13
N LEU A 329 -8.91 17.97 6.26
CA LEU A 329 -8.13 18.27 7.48
C LEU A 329 -6.86 17.43 7.58
N PHE A 330 -6.96 16.12 7.36
CA PHE A 330 -5.86 15.18 7.60
C PHE A 330 -4.70 15.41 6.63
N VAL A 331 -4.95 15.60 5.33
CA VAL A 331 -3.87 15.77 4.35
C VAL A 331 -3.04 17.04 4.62
N PRO A 332 -3.62 18.25 4.73
CA PRO A 332 -2.82 19.44 5.02
C PRO A 332 -2.23 19.40 6.42
N LEU A 333 -2.94 18.88 7.43
CA LEU A 333 -2.38 18.74 8.78
C LEU A 333 -1.20 17.76 8.81
N LEU A 334 -1.28 16.66 8.07
CA LEU A 334 -0.18 15.71 7.94
C LEU A 334 1.03 16.37 7.28
N VAL A 335 0.83 17.15 6.22
CA VAL A 335 1.92 17.89 5.55
C VAL A 335 2.53 18.92 6.50
N ILE A 336 1.72 19.73 7.18
CA ILE A 336 2.19 20.72 8.16
C ILE A 336 2.94 20.01 9.30
N ALA A 337 2.40 18.91 9.83
CA ALA A 337 3.04 18.12 10.87
C ALA A 337 4.40 17.59 10.38
N ILE A 338 4.48 17.01 9.18
CA ILE A 338 5.75 16.55 8.61
C ILE A 338 6.75 17.69 8.50
N VAL A 339 6.35 18.86 7.99
CA VAL A 339 7.23 20.04 7.86
C VAL A 339 7.72 20.52 9.23
N VAL A 340 6.83 20.62 10.21
CA VAL A 340 7.18 21.02 11.59
C VAL A 340 8.09 19.99 12.25
N LEU A 341 7.83 18.70 12.07
CA LEU A 341 8.68 17.62 12.56
C LEU A 341 10.06 17.65 11.89
N LEU A 342 10.13 18.01 10.62
CA LEU A 342 11.40 18.07 9.88
C LEU A 342 12.30 19.22 10.37
N VAL A 343 11.71 20.33 10.80
CA VAL A 343 12.43 21.49 11.35
C VAL A 343 12.75 21.32 12.84
N SER A 344 12.00 20.47 13.56
CA SER A 344 12.16 20.28 15.01
C SER A 344 13.18 19.21 15.35
N ILE A 345 14.07 19.50 16.32
CA ILE A 345 15.00 18.52 16.90
C ILE A 345 14.23 17.35 17.55
N VAL A 346 13.12 17.65 18.24
CA VAL A 346 12.21 16.64 18.82
C VAL A 346 11.43 15.91 17.72
N GLY A 347 11.33 16.50 16.53
CA GLY A 347 10.63 15.92 15.41
C GLY A 347 11.37 14.75 14.76
N ILE A 348 12.70 14.66 14.84
CA ILE A 348 13.49 13.54 14.29
C ILE A 348 13.02 12.17 14.82
N PRO A 349 12.90 11.92 16.15
CA PRO A 349 12.36 10.66 16.64
C PRO A 349 10.89 10.46 16.28
N LEU A 350 10.10 11.54 16.22
CA LEU A 350 8.68 11.45 15.86
C LEU A 350 8.46 11.22 14.35
N LEU A 351 9.42 11.62 13.51
CA LEU A 351 9.42 11.40 12.06
C LEU A 351 9.45 9.91 11.75
N ALA A 352 10.06 9.09 12.62
CA ALA A 352 10.03 7.64 12.54
C ALA A 352 8.61 7.06 12.65
N LEU A 353 7.64 7.80 13.22
CA LEU A 353 6.23 7.38 13.32
C LEU A 353 5.42 7.68 12.04
N VAL A 354 5.86 8.64 11.21
CA VAL A 354 5.19 9.01 9.97
C VAL A 354 4.94 7.83 9.01
N PRO A 355 5.89 6.91 8.74
CA PRO A 355 5.60 5.74 7.89
C PRO A 355 4.49 4.84 8.46
N PHE A 356 4.39 4.71 9.79
CA PHE A 356 3.31 3.95 10.42
C PHE A 356 1.97 4.66 10.28
N ALA A 357 1.94 5.99 10.37
CA ALA A 357 0.72 6.77 10.12
C ALA A 357 0.25 6.65 8.67
N ILE A 358 1.18 6.71 7.70
CA ILE A 358 0.89 6.50 6.28
C ILE A 358 0.37 5.07 6.03
N LEU A 359 0.99 4.07 6.66
CA LEU A 359 0.55 2.68 6.56
C LEU A 359 -0.86 2.49 7.13
N ALA A 360 -1.15 3.08 8.29
CA ALA A 360 -2.48 3.05 8.89
C ALA A 360 -3.53 3.71 7.98
N LEU A 361 -3.19 4.85 7.36
CA LEU A 361 -4.04 5.50 6.36
C LEU A 361 -4.26 4.59 5.14
N LEU A 362 -3.22 3.93 4.64
CA LEU A 362 -3.32 3.01 3.50
C LEU A 362 -4.26 1.84 3.83
N VAL A 363 -4.13 1.24 5.01
CA VAL A 363 -5.04 0.18 5.48
C VAL A 363 -6.47 0.71 5.58
N ALA A 364 -6.67 1.91 6.12
CA ALA A 364 -7.98 2.56 6.20
C ALA A 364 -8.61 2.76 4.82
N LEU A 365 -7.81 3.23 3.86
CA LEU A 365 -8.19 3.46 2.48
C LEU A 365 -8.62 2.16 1.79
N VAL A 366 -7.84 1.09 1.93
CA VAL A 366 -8.15 -0.21 1.32
C VAL A 366 -9.40 -0.84 1.94
N LEU A 367 -9.49 -0.87 3.28
CA LEU A 367 -10.67 -1.38 3.99
C LEU A 367 -11.93 -0.57 3.63
N GLY A 368 -11.79 0.75 3.59
CA GLY A 368 -12.82 1.69 3.20
C GLY A 368 -13.34 1.43 1.80
N PHE A 369 -12.43 1.31 0.83
CA PHE A 369 -12.77 1.06 -0.57
C PHE A 369 -13.39 -0.32 -0.79
N ALA A 370 -12.90 -1.36 -0.08
CA ALA A 370 -13.54 -2.67 -0.11
C ALA A 370 -14.99 -2.59 0.42
N GLY A 371 -15.21 -1.84 1.49
CA GLY A 371 -16.55 -1.59 2.03
C GLY A 371 -17.46 -0.82 1.06
N SER A 372 -16.94 0.20 0.37
CA SER A 372 -17.71 0.96 -0.63
C SER A 372 -18.05 0.13 -1.86
N ALA A 373 -17.13 -0.71 -2.34
CA ALA A 373 -17.39 -1.66 -3.42
C ALA A 373 -18.52 -2.66 -3.06
N LEU A 374 -18.52 -3.23 -1.85
CA LEU A 374 -19.60 -4.12 -1.39
C LEU A 374 -20.93 -3.39 -1.16
N ALA A 375 -20.90 -2.14 -0.71
CA ALA A 375 -22.10 -1.32 -0.59
C ALA A 375 -22.72 -1.09 -1.97
N PHE A 376 -21.89 -0.69 -2.95
CA PHE A 376 -22.31 -0.41 -4.32
C PHE A 376 -22.85 -1.63 -5.04
N SER A 377 -22.16 -2.78 -4.96
CA SER A 377 -22.59 -4.00 -5.66
C SER A 377 -23.93 -4.54 -5.15
N ARG A 378 -24.13 -4.57 -3.84
CA ARG A 378 -25.41 -4.98 -3.27
C ARG A 378 -26.51 -3.95 -3.57
N ALA A 379 -26.22 -2.64 -3.55
CA ALA A 379 -27.21 -1.64 -3.98
C ALA A 379 -27.65 -1.84 -5.45
N LEU A 380 -26.74 -2.29 -6.31
CA LEU A 380 -27.03 -2.63 -7.69
C LEU A 380 -27.84 -3.94 -7.83
N LEU A 381 -27.53 -4.94 -6.99
CA LEU A 381 -28.20 -6.24 -6.97
C LEU A 381 -29.61 -6.17 -6.37
N ASP A 382 -29.81 -5.38 -5.31
CA ASP A 382 -31.10 -5.14 -4.66
C ASP A 382 -32.10 -4.54 -5.66
N ARG A 383 -31.64 -3.63 -6.52
CA ARG A 383 -32.44 -3.06 -7.63
C ARG A 383 -32.77 -4.08 -8.72
N SER A 384 -31.93 -5.10 -8.90
CA SER A 384 -32.07 -6.09 -9.96
C SER A 384 -32.80 -7.37 -9.50
N GLY A 385 -33.13 -7.49 -8.21
CA GLY A 385 -33.69 -8.71 -7.61
C GLY A 385 -32.75 -9.92 -7.64
N LYS A 386 -31.47 -9.74 -7.94
CA LYS A 386 -30.49 -10.83 -8.10
C LYS A 386 -29.73 -11.03 -6.80
N VAL A 387 -29.52 -12.28 -6.40
CA VAL A 387 -28.70 -12.63 -5.23
C VAL A 387 -27.32 -13.11 -5.71
N ALA A 388 -26.25 -12.43 -5.27
CA ALA A 388 -24.90 -12.90 -5.54
C ALA A 388 -24.48 -13.99 -4.55
N ARG A 389 -23.87 -15.06 -5.06
CA ARG A 389 -23.35 -16.17 -4.25
C ARG A 389 -21.93 -15.85 -3.76
N GLY A 390 -21.83 -15.21 -2.60
CA GLY A 390 -20.58 -15.04 -1.85
C GLY A 390 -19.99 -13.62 -1.81
N PRO A 391 -19.18 -13.31 -0.78
CA PRO A 391 -18.65 -11.97 -0.55
C PRO A 391 -17.61 -11.53 -1.58
N PHE A 392 -16.83 -12.46 -2.14
CA PHE A 392 -15.85 -12.15 -3.19
C PHE A 392 -16.50 -11.80 -4.53
N VAL A 393 -17.62 -12.44 -4.87
CA VAL A 393 -18.40 -12.11 -6.07
C VAL A 393 -19.00 -10.72 -5.93
N LEU A 394 -19.53 -10.39 -4.75
CA LEU A 394 -20.00 -9.03 -4.45
C LEU A 394 -18.89 -8.00 -4.57
N LEU A 395 -17.68 -8.31 -4.07
CA LEU A 395 -16.54 -7.42 -4.21
C LEU A 395 -16.17 -7.21 -5.68
N ALA A 396 -16.06 -8.29 -6.45
CA ALA A 396 -15.73 -8.24 -7.87
C ALA A 396 -16.75 -7.43 -8.68
N ILE A 397 -18.06 -7.62 -8.42
CA ILE A 397 -19.12 -6.82 -9.06
C ILE A 397 -18.98 -5.34 -8.70
N GLY A 398 -18.68 -5.02 -7.44
CA GLY A 398 -18.51 -3.65 -6.98
C GLY A 398 -17.32 -2.96 -7.62
N LEU A 399 -16.17 -3.65 -7.63
CA LEU A 399 -14.94 -3.17 -8.29
C LEU A 399 -15.15 -2.99 -9.80
N ALA A 400 -15.79 -3.96 -10.45
CA ALA A 400 -16.12 -3.88 -11.88
C ALA A 400 -17.08 -2.73 -12.18
N ALA A 401 -18.04 -2.44 -11.30
CA ALA A 401 -18.96 -1.32 -11.48
C ALA A 401 -18.26 0.04 -11.30
N ILE A 402 -17.37 0.17 -10.31
CA ILE A 402 -16.61 1.40 -10.07
C ILE A 402 -15.59 1.64 -11.20
N TRP A 403 -14.79 0.63 -11.55
CA TRP A 403 -13.75 0.77 -12.57
C TRP A 403 -14.26 0.64 -13.99
N GLY A 404 -15.44 0.04 -14.20
CA GLY A 404 -16.03 -0.18 -15.52
C GLY A 404 -16.24 1.11 -16.30
N ILE A 405 -16.66 2.19 -15.61
CA ILE A 405 -16.84 3.50 -16.24
C ILE A 405 -15.49 4.07 -16.69
N THR A 406 -14.48 4.02 -15.82
CA THR A 406 -13.12 4.47 -16.15
C THR A 406 -12.51 3.64 -17.27
N LEU A 407 -12.71 2.32 -17.27
CA LEU A 407 -12.23 1.42 -18.30
C LEU A 407 -12.93 1.68 -19.64
N ALA A 408 -14.25 1.88 -19.64
CA ALA A 408 -15.03 2.24 -20.80
C ALA A 408 -14.54 3.57 -21.41
N GLY A 409 -14.31 4.60 -20.59
CA GLY A 409 -13.74 5.87 -21.03
C GLY A 409 -12.36 5.69 -21.67
N ARG A 410 -11.50 4.82 -21.11
CA ARG A 410 -10.18 4.53 -21.68
C ARG A 410 -10.26 3.79 -23.02
N VAL A 411 -11.19 2.84 -23.16
CA VAL A 411 -11.42 2.11 -24.41
C VAL A 411 -11.95 3.06 -25.49
N LEU A 412 -12.92 3.91 -25.16
CA LEU A 412 -13.45 4.94 -26.06
C LEU A 412 -12.39 5.95 -26.51
N GLY A 413 -11.38 6.19 -25.67
CA GLY A 413 -10.25 7.08 -25.98
C GLY A 413 -9.16 6.47 -26.88
N LEU A 414 -9.19 5.16 -27.17
CA LEU A 414 -8.19 4.48 -28.01
C LEU A 414 -8.16 4.96 -29.46
N PRO A 415 -9.29 5.07 -30.19
CA PRO A 415 -9.29 5.48 -31.61
C PRO A 415 -8.86 6.93 -31.84
N GLY A 416 -8.95 7.80 -30.83
CA GLY A 416 -8.63 9.23 -30.96
C GLY A 416 -9.65 10.00 -31.82
N GLY A 417 -9.34 11.26 -32.14
CA GLY A 417 -10.19 12.12 -32.96
C GLY A 417 -11.33 12.82 -32.18
N PRO A 418 -12.43 13.23 -32.84
CA PRO A 418 -13.54 13.97 -32.19
C PRO A 418 -14.26 13.17 -31.10
N ILE A 419 -14.19 11.83 -31.15
CA ILE A 419 -14.71 10.93 -30.09
C ILE A 419 -13.92 11.08 -28.78
N ALA A 420 -12.70 11.65 -28.83
CA ALA A 420 -11.89 11.88 -27.63
C ALA A 420 -12.57 12.81 -26.62
N TRP A 421 -13.42 13.75 -27.08
CA TRP A 421 -14.21 14.60 -26.17
C TRP A 421 -15.22 13.78 -25.37
N LEU A 422 -15.97 12.90 -26.05
CA LEU A 422 -16.90 12.00 -25.40
C LEU A 422 -16.18 11.05 -24.44
N ALA A 423 -15.04 10.49 -24.85
CA ALA A 423 -14.20 9.66 -24.01
C ALA A 423 -13.69 10.42 -22.76
N ALA A 424 -13.29 11.68 -22.91
CA ALA A 424 -12.87 12.54 -21.81
C ALA A 424 -14.02 12.79 -20.81
N MET A 425 -15.25 13.02 -21.29
CA MET A 425 -16.41 13.16 -20.41
C MET A 425 -16.69 11.87 -19.63
N VAL A 426 -16.64 10.71 -20.29
CA VAL A 426 -16.82 9.41 -19.63
C VAL A 426 -15.71 9.16 -18.59
N LEU A 427 -14.47 9.53 -18.91
CA LEU A 427 -13.33 9.45 -17.98
C LEU A 427 -13.49 10.39 -16.78
N ALA A 428 -13.99 11.61 -16.99
CA ALA A 428 -14.25 12.56 -15.91
C ALA A 428 -15.33 12.01 -14.95
N VAL A 429 -16.40 11.41 -15.50
CA VAL A 429 -17.42 10.74 -14.69
C VAL A 429 -16.84 9.53 -13.95
N GLY A 430 -16.06 8.69 -14.63
CA GLY A 430 -15.39 7.54 -14.02
C GLY A 430 -14.46 7.95 -12.87
N PHE A 431 -13.68 9.01 -13.07
CA PHE A 431 -12.82 9.59 -12.04
C PHE A 431 -13.63 10.13 -10.85
N LEU A 432 -14.74 10.82 -11.10
CA LEU A 432 -15.60 11.33 -10.04
C LEU A 432 -16.22 10.18 -9.22
N VAL A 433 -16.65 9.10 -9.89
CA VAL A 433 -17.18 7.90 -9.23
C VAL A 433 -16.09 7.20 -8.41
N GLU A 434 -14.88 7.05 -8.96
CA GLU A 434 -13.75 6.46 -8.24
C GLU A 434 -13.39 7.32 -7.01
N TYR A 435 -13.31 8.64 -7.17
CA TYR A 435 -13.05 9.58 -6.07
C TYR A 435 -14.15 9.53 -4.99
N ALA A 436 -15.42 9.46 -5.39
CA ALA A 436 -16.56 9.29 -4.47
C ALA A 436 -16.46 7.96 -3.71
N ALA A 437 -16.09 6.86 -4.37
CA ALA A 437 -15.92 5.56 -3.74
C ALA A 437 -14.77 5.57 -2.70
N TRP A 438 -13.68 6.28 -2.99
CA TRP A 438 -12.56 6.49 -2.06
C TRP A 438 -12.93 7.35 -0.85
N THR A 439 -13.60 8.48 -1.07
CA THR A 439 -14.05 9.38 0.00
C THR A 439 -15.06 8.70 0.91
N VAL A 440 -16.12 8.12 0.34
CA VAL A 440 -17.15 7.41 1.10
C VAL A 440 -16.54 6.22 1.85
N GLY A 441 -15.63 5.48 1.22
CA GLY A 441 -14.91 4.37 1.84
C GLY A 441 -14.07 4.81 3.04
N LEU A 442 -13.25 5.85 2.87
CA LEU A 442 -12.42 6.42 3.94
C LEU A 442 -13.28 6.91 5.11
N GLY A 443 -14.38 7.61 4.83
CA GLY A 443 -15.30 8.04 5.87
C GLY A 443 -15.97 6.87 6.59
N GLY A 444 -16.35 5.81 5.89
CA GLY A 444 -16.92 4.61 6.50
C GLY A 444 -15.92 3.90 7.41
N ALA A 445 -14.65 3.84 6.97
CA ALA A 445 -13.55 3.34 7.79
C ALA A 445 -13.34 4.23 9.03
N LEU A 446 -13.37 5.56 8.90
CA LEU A 446 -13.21 6.48 10.03
C LEU A 446 -14.36 6.37 11.04
N LEU A 447 -15.60 6.38 10.56
CA LEU A 447 -16.80 6.31 11.40
C LEU A 447 -16.89 5.01 12.20
N THR A 448 -16.34 3.93 11.67
CA THR A 448 -16.27 2.61 12.33
C THR A 448 -14.95 2.35 13.06
N ARG A 449 -14.03 3.34 13.07
CA ARG A 449 -12.65 3.20 13.59
C ARG A 449 -11.92 1.99 12.99
N LEU A 450 -11.75 1.98 11.68
CA LEU A 450 -11.20 0.87 10.88
C LEU A 450 -12.03 -0.42 10.98
N GLY A 451 -13.34 -0.28 11.18
CA GLY A 451 -14.21 -1.42 11.43
C GLY A 451 -13.95 -2.09 12.78
N SER A 452 -13.41 -1.42 13.79
CA SER A 452 -13.26 -1.99 15.15
C SER A 452 -14.49 -1.77 16.03
N ARG A 453 -15.27 -0.71 15.78
CA ARG A 453 -16.50 -0.43 16.53
C ARG A 453 -17.72 -0.56 15.64
N GLU A 454 -18.70 -1.31 16.11
CA GLU A 454 -20.07 -1.15 15.64
C GLU A 454 -20.57 0.19 16.17
N ARG A 455 -20.92 1.12 15.28
CA ARG A 455 -21.72 2.25 15.70
C ARG A 455 -23.05 1.69 16.16
N GLY A 456 -23.35 1.94 17.43
CA GLY A 456 -24.55 1.48 18.11
C GLY A 456 -25.77 1.68 17.23
N TRP A 457 -26.46 0.58 17.04
CA TRP A 457 -27.77 0.42 16.44
C TRP A 457 -28.86 1.07 17.31
N ALA A 458 -28.62 2.31 17.74
CA ALA A 458 -29.43 2.98 18.75
C ALA A 458 -30.86 3.26 18.26
N ASP A 459 -31.16 3.10 16.97
CA ASP A 459 -32.45 3.42 16.37
C ASP A 459 -33.09 2.28 15.55
N ARG A 460 -32.74 0.99 15.75
CA ARG A 460 -33.67 -0.04 15.24
C ARG A 460 -34.84 -0.17 16.21
N PRO A 461 -36.10 0.05 15.77
CA PRO A 461 -37.24 -0.34 16.58
C PRO A 461 -37.10 -1.83 16.91
N PRO A 462 -37.46 -2.26 18.15
CA PRO A 462 -37.45 -3.67 18.51
C PRO A 462 -38.23 -4.44 17.45
N ILE A 463 -37.68 -5.57 17.01
CA ILE A 463 -38.39 -6.50 16.14
C ILE A 463 -39.71 -6.82 16.87
N PRO A 464 -40.89 -6.54 16.29
CA PRO A 464 -42.14 -6.89 16.95
C PRO A 464 -42.12 -8.39 17.26
N PRO A 465 -42.56 -8.81 18.46
CA PRO A 465 -42.55 -10.22 18.82
C PRO A 465 -43.29 -11.01 17.73
N VAL A 466 -42.68 -12.10 17.29
CA VAL A 466 -43.31 -13.03 16.35
C VAL A 466 -44.63 -13.46 17.00
N PRO A 467 -45.79 -13.22 16.37
CA PRO A 467 -47.06 -13.67 16.94
C PRO A 467 -47.00 -15.19 17.13
N PRO A 468 -47.49 -15.72 18.26
CA PRO A 468 -47.49 -17.16 18.49
C PRO A 468 -48.21 -17.84 17.32
N PRO A 469 -47.74 -19.03 16.89
CA PRO A 469 -48.42 -19.78 15.84
C PRO A 469 -49.88 -19.93 16.22
N THR A 470 -50.77 -19.45 15.36
CA THR A 470 -52.21 -19.66 15.51
C THR A 470 -52.43 -21.17 15.62
N ALA A 471 -52.88 -21.61 16.78
CA ALA A 471 -53.40 -22.97 16.94
C ALA A 471 -54.52 -23.10 15.90
N VAL A 472 -54.29 -23.97 14.91
CA VAL A 472 -55.34 -24.41 14.02
C VAL A 472 -56.28 -25.23 14.91
N ASP A 473 -57.47 -24.69 15.13
CA ASP A 473 -58.53 -25.38 15.86
C ASP A 473 -58.97 -26.55 14.99
N ASP A 474 -58.44 -27.75 15.27
CA ASP A 474 -58.94 -29.01 14.74
C ASP A 474 -60.31 -29.30 15.41
N ALA A 475 -61.31 -28.51 15.04
CA ALA A 475 -62.68 -28.70 15.47
C ALA A 475 -63.66 -28.27 14.38
N SER A 476 -63.64 -28.96 13.25
CA SER A 476 -64.83 -29.14 12.42
C SER A 476 -64.80 -30.49 11.74
N VAL A 477 -65.51 -31.42 12.38
CA VAL A 477 -66.15 -32.62 11.80
C VAL A 477 -67.01 -32.24 10.60
#